data_AF-A0A0D9PEG4-F1
#
_entry.id   AF-A0A0D9PEG4-F1
#
_cell.length_a   1.000
_cell.length_b   1.000
_cell.length_c   1.000
_cell.angle_alpha   90.00
_cell.angle_beta   90.00
_cell.angle_gamma   90.00
#
_symmetry.space_group_name_H-M   'P 1'
#
loop_
_entity.id
_entity.type
_entity.pdbx_description
1 polymer ?
#
loop_
_entity_poly.entity_id
_entity_poly.type
_entity_poly.pdbx_seq_one_letter_code
_entity_poly.pdbx_strand_id
1 'polypeptide(L)'
;MAGGVKKPVNIFRLGNLGEPDGVFNWRLWFAVVSFGLLGAARGIDEGLISGAFNSPDFQSTIDYKSFSAVEQANIKANVSAMVQIGSVAGALIAFLVCDRIGRIMATRFLCVLWVVGIIIFMIGGVNGNLGAIYAGRFIAGLGVGQTPVVG
;
A
#
# COMPACT_ATOMS: atom_id res chain seq x y z
N MET A 1 12.26 7.52 38.57
CA MET A 1 13.16 6.34 38.64
C MET A 1 13.31 5.78 37.25
N ALA A 2 14.56 5.54 36.83
CA ALA A 2 15.00 5.35 35.46
C ALA A 2 14.31 4.17 34.75
N GLY A 3 13.80 4.44 33.54
CA GLY A 3 13.40 3.40 32.58
C GLY A 3 14.64 2.66 32.10
N GLY A 4 14.95 1.53 32.74
CA GLY A 4 15.99 0.62 32.28
C GLY A 4 15.64 0.05 30.91
N VAL A 5 16.66 -0.09 30.05
CA VAL A 5 16.56 -0.70 28.72
C VAL A 5 15.92 -2.09 28.86
N LYS A 6 14.67 -2.23 28.43
CA LYS A 6 13.99 -3.54 28.35
C LYS A 6 14.83 -4.43 27.43
N LYS A 7 15.43 -5.49 27.98
CA LYS A 7 16.11 -6.53 27.19
C LYS A 7 15.18 -6.98 26.06
N PRO A 8 15.66 -7.13 24.82
CA PRO A 8 14.83 -7.64 23.73
C PRO A 8 14.34 -9.03 24.13
N VAL A 9 13.03 -9.14 24.32
CA VAL A 9 12.41 -10.37 24.76
C VAL A 9 12.27 -11.27 23.54
N ASN A 10 12.78 -12.49 23.63
CA ASN A 10 12.69 -13.45 22.54
C ASN A 10 11.22 -13.84 22.32
N ILE A 11 10.74 -13.75 21.08
CA ILE A 11 9.35 -14.05 20.69
C ILE A 11 8.95 -15.49 21.07
N PHE A 12 9.91 -16.41 21.16
CA PHE A 12 9.71 -17.80 21.58
C PHE A 12 9.66 -18.01 23.10
N ARG A 13 9.90 -16.97 23.91
CA ARG A 13 9.85 -17.00 25.40
C ARG A 13 8.78 -16.07 25.99
N LEU A 14 7.85 -15.58 25.17
CA LEU A 14 6.80 -14.64 25.57
C LEU A 14 5.86 -15.19 26.65
N GLY A 15 5.62 -16.51 26.68
CA GLY A 15 4.75 -17.14 27.69
C GLY A 15 5.29 -17.12 29.14
N ASN A 16 6.59 -16.84 29.34
CA ASN A 16 7.23 -16.88 30.67
C ASN A 16 7.39 -15.49 31.31
N LEU A 17 6.68 -14.47 30.81
CA LEU A 17 6.80 -13.08 31.28
C LEU A 17 5.97 -12.76 32.54
N GLY A 18 5.24 -13.74 33.09
CA GLY A 18 4.32 -13.50 34.21
C GLY A 18 3.11 -12.64 33.84
N GLU A 19 2.84 -12.51 32.53
CA GLU A 19 1.69 -11.81 31.98
C GLU A 19 0.46 -12.72 32.02
N PRO A 20 -0.76 -12.20 32.25
CA PRO A 20 -1.97 -13.01 32.29
C PRO A 20 -2.17 -13.83 31.00
N ASP A 21 -2.66 -15.06 31.10
CA ASP A 21 -2.81 -16.02 29.99
C ASP A 21 -3.67 -15.49 28.80
N GLY A 22 -4.42 -14.40 29.00
CA GLY A 22 -5.18 -13.72 27.95
C GLY A 22 -4.38 -12.76 27.05
N VAL A 23 -3.14 -12.43 27.41
CA VAL A 23 -2.31 -11.44 26.69
C VAL A 23 -1.83 -12.00 25.34
N PHE A 24 -1.36 -13.25 25.31
CA PHE A 24 -0.95 -13.92 24.07
C PHE A 24 -2.04 -14.86 23.54
N ASN A 25 -3.18 -14.27 23.17
CA ASN A 25 -4.29 -15.03 22.59
C ASN A 25 -4.10 -15.23 21.06
N TRP A 26 -4.63 -16.31 20.50
CA TRP A 26 -4.69 -16.55 19.05
C TRP A 26 -5.30 -15.37 18.28
N ARG A 27 -6.29 -14.69 18.89
CA ARG A 27 -6.92 -13.49 18.32
C ARG A 27 -5.93 -12.34 18.09
N LEU A 28 -4.94 -12.18 18.98
CA LEU A 28 -3.89 -11.16 18.84
C LEU A 28 -2.98 -11.52 17.67
N TRP A 29 -2.51 -12.76 17.61
CA TRP A 29 -1.68 -13.26 16.50
C TRP A 29 -2.39 -13.11 15.15
N PHE A 30 -3.68 -13.47 15.09
CA PHE A 30 -4.49 -13.29 13.89
C PHE A 30 -4.61 -11.82 13.47
N ALA A 31 -4.82 -10.90 14.42
CA ALA A 31 -4.87 -9.47 14.14
C ALA A 31 -3.52 -8.95 13.63
N VAL A 32 -2.40 -9.30 14.28
CA VAL A 32 -1.04 -8.89 13.88
C VAL A 32 -0.72 -9.39 12.47
N VAL A 33 -1.03 -10.65 12.16
CA VAL A 33 -0.83 -11.20 10.81
C VAL A 33 -1.71 -10.48 9.79
N SER A 34 -2.99 -10.22 10.12
CA SER A 34 -3.93 -9.55 9.22
C SER A 34 -3.50 -8.11 8.90
N PHE A 35 -3.08 -7.34 9.90
CA PHE A 35 -2.56 -5.98 9.67
C PHE A 35 -1.17 -5.97 9.02
N GLY A 36 -0.32 -6.95 9.34
CA GLY A 36 0.99 -7.13 8.69
C GLY A 36 0.88 -7.44 7.19
N LEU A 37 -0.13 -8.21 6.80
CA LEU A 37 -0.42 -8.53 5.39
C LEU A 37 -0.74 -7.27 4.56
N LEU A 38 -1.33 -6.22 5.16
CA LEU A 38 -1.58 -4.96 4.45
C LEU A 38 -0.27 -4.30 3.97
N GLY A 39 0.80 -4.38 4.79
CA GLY A 39 2.12 -3.89 4.40
C GLY A 39 2.74 -4.71 3.26
N ALA A 40 2.59 -6.04 3.31
CA ALA A 40 3.06 -6.92 2.24
C ALA A 40 2.33 -6.66 0.91
N ALA A 41 1.02 -6.43 0.97
CA ALA A 41 0.21 -6.15 -0.22
C ALA A 41 0.73 -4.93 -1.00
N ARG A 42 1.20 -3.87 -0.31
CA ARG A 42 1.79 -2.70 -0.97
C ARG A 42 3.03 -3.07 -1.78
N GLY A 43 3.93 -3.88 -1.20
CA GLY A 43 5.14 -4.32 -1.88
C GLY A 43 4.81 -5.17 -3.12
N ILE A 44 3.74 -5.98 -3.04
CA ILE A 44 3.25 -6.77 -4.17
C ILE A 44 2.73 -5.86 -5.29
N ASP A 45 1.96 -4.80 -4.98
CA ASP A 45 1.51 -3.83 -6.00
C ASP A 45 2.70 -3.14 -6.67
N GLU A 46 3.64 -2.56 -5.90
CA GLU A 46 4.84 -1.93 -6.47
C GLU A 46 5.63 -2.88 -7.39
N GLY A 47 5.74 -4.16 -7.02
CA GLY A 47 6.38 -5.20 -7.83
C GLY A 47 5.60 -5.55 -9.11
N LEU A 48 4.29 -5.74 -9.01
CA LEU A 48 3.40 -6.04 -10.15
C LEU A 48 3.43 -4.93 -11.20
N ILE A 49 3.46 -3.67 -10.76
CA ILE A 49 3.52 -2.51 -11.65
C ILE A 49 4.82 -2.53 -12.44
N SER A 50 5.94 -2.65 -11.73
CA SER A 50 7.26 -2.72 -12.36
C SER A 50 7.32 -3.86 -13.39
N GLY A 51 6.75 -5.02 -13.05
CA GLY A 51 6.60 -6.14 -13.97
C GLY A 51 5.72 -5.83 -15.18
N ALA A 52 4.55 -5.22 -14.96
CA ALA A 52 3.63 -4.83 -16.04
C ALA A 52 4.27 -3.85 -17.01
N PHE A 53 5.01 -2.85 -16.53
CA PHE A 53 5.76 -1.91 -17.37
C PHE A 53 6.91 -2.54 -18.17
N ASN A 54 7.37 -3.72 -17.77
CA ASN A 54 8.37 -4.50 -18.50
C ASN A 54 7.73 -5.48 -19.49
N SER A 55 6.40 -5.66 -19.44
CA SER A 55 5.68 -6.54 -20.37
C SER A 55 5.61 -5.94 -21.78
N PRO A 56 5.89 -6.73 -22.84
CA PRO A 56 5.83 -6.26 -24.22
C PRO A 56 4.42 -5.82 -24.64
N ASP A 57 3.37 -6.41 -24.05
CA ASP A 57 1.97 -6.05 -24.35
C ASP A 57 1.58 -4.70 -23.76
N PHE A 58 2.06 -4.40 -22.55
CA PHE A 58 1.82 -3.10 -21.95
C PHE A 58 2.59 -2.01 -22.69
N GLN A 59 3.83 -2.31 -23.10
CA GLN A 59 4.65 -1.42 -23.91
C GLN A 59 4.07 -1.18 -25.31
N SER A 60 3.45 -2.16 -25.95
CA SER A 60 2.81 -1.96 -27.25
C SER A 60 1.54 -1.11 -27.12
N THR A 61 0.77 -1.28 -26.04
CA THR A 61 -0.50 -0.57 -25.84
C THR A 61 -0.32 0.91 -25.51
N ILE A 62 0.77 1.28 -24.85
CA ILE A 62 1.13 2.68 -24.59
C ILE A 62 2.04 3.29 -25.67
N ASP A 63 2.20 2.59 -26.80
CA ASP A 63 3.11 2.93 -27.90
C ASP A 63 4.53 3.29 -27.44
N TYR A 64 5.04 2.52 -26.48
CA TYR A 64 6.25 2.82 -25.72
C TYR A 64 7.51 2.92 -26.59
N LYS A 65 7.49 2.27 -27.77
CA LYS A 65 8.61 2.27 -28.72
C LYS A 65 8.76 3.58 -29.50
N SER A 66 7.73 4.44 -29.52
CA SER A 66 7.81 5.76 -30.17
C SER A 66 8.54 6.78 -29.29
N PHE A 67 8.65 6.52 -27.98
CA PHE A 67 9.31 7.39 -27.01
C PHE A 67 10.81 7.11 -26.87
N SER A 68 11.56 8.17 -26.62
CA SER A 68 12.98 8.09 -26.31
C SER A 68 13.24 7.31 -25.00
N ALA A 69 14.43 6.72 -24.84
CA ALA A 69 14.81 6.02 -23.61
C ALA A 69 14.66 6.92 -22.35
N VAL A 70 14.83 8.23 -22.50
CA VAL A 70 14.66 9.22 -21.43
C VAL A 70 13.19 9.43 -21.09
N GLU A 71 12.31 9.51 -22.10
CA GLU A 71 10.86 9.64 -21.88
C GLU A 71 10.27 8.39 -21.25
N GLN A 72 10.70 7.22 -21.68
CA GLN A 72 10.31 5.96 -21.04
C GLN A 72 10.68 5.94 -19.55
N ALA A 73 11.90 6.37 -19.21
CA ALA A 73 12.32 6.47 -17.81
C ALA A 73 11.45 7.48 -17.04
N ASN A 74 11.16 8.63 -17.65
CA ASN A 74 10.32 9.67 -17.04
C ASN A 74 8.86 9.20 -16.83
N ILE A 75 8.26 8.48 -17.76
CA ILE A 75 6.90 7.94 -17.61
C ILE A 75 6.86 6.96 -16.43
N LYS A 76 7.78 5.98 -16.38
CA LYS A 76 7.85 5.04 -15.24
C LYS A 76 8.06 5.77 -13.92
N ALA A 77 8.97 6.75 -13.88
CA ALA A 77 9.23 7.56 -12.69
C ALA A 77 7.99 8.35 -12.25
N ASN A 78 7.28 8.98 -13.19
CA ASN A 78 6.06 9.75 -12.92
C ASN A 78 4.94 8.86 -12.39
N VAL A 79 4.73 7.67 -12.95
CA VAL A 79 3.74 6.69 -12.46
C VAL A 79 4.01 6.33 -11.00
N SER A 80 5.26 6.03 -10.66
CA SER A 80 5.67 5.72 -9.28
C SER A 80 5.51 6.93 -8.35
N ALA A 81 5.86 8.13 -8.82
CA ALA A 81 5.70 9.37 -8.07
C ALA A 81 4.23 9.70 -7.76
N MET A 82 3.30 9.39 -8.68
CA MET A 82 1.87 9.61 -8.47
C MET A 82 1.31 8.78 -7.29
N VAL A 83 1.79 7.55 -7.09
CA VAL A 83 1.40 6.73 -5.93
C VAL A 83 1.94 7.33 -4.62
N GLN A 84 3.17 7.86 -4.65
CA GLN A 84 3.81 8.45 -3.48
C GLN A 84 3.11 9.73 -3.02
N ILE A 85 2.83 10.66 -3.93
CA ILE A 85 2.09 11.88 -3.60
C ILE A 85 0.65 11.56 -3.17
N GLY A 86 0.00 10.58 -3.81
CA GLY A 86 -1.28 10.04 -3.36
C GLY A 86 -1.21 9.46 -1.95
N SER A 87 -0.10 8.78 -1.60
CA SER A 87 0.08 8.20 -0.26
C SER A 87 0.15 9.27 0.83
N VAL A 88 0.77 10.42 0.56
CA VAL A 88 0.83 11.55 1.52
C VAL A 88 -0.56 12.09 1.79
N ALA A 89 -1.35 12.34 0.74
CA ALA A 89 -2.74 12.79 0.89
C ALA A 89 -3.62 11.71 1.57
N GLY A 90 -3.42 10.45 1.22
CA GLY A 90 -4.10 9.31 1.84
C GLY A 90 -3.83 9.22 3.34
N ALA A 91 -2.59 9.39 3.78
CA ALA A 91 -2.22 9.37 5.20
C ALA A 91 -2.90 10.51 6.00
N LEU A 92 -3.00 11.71 5.42
CA LEU A 92 -3.71 12.84 6.04
C LEU A 92 -5.20 12.55 6.20
N ILE A 93 -5.83 11.98 5.17
CA ILE A 93 -7.25 11.57 5.23
C ILE A 93 -7.44 10.45 6.25
N ALA A 94 -6.53 9.48 6.29
CA ALA A 94 -6.56 8.36 7.23
C ALA A 94 -6.60 8.83 8.67
N PHE A 95 -5.85 9.89 9.01
CA PHE A 95 -5.84 10.44 10.37
C PHE A 95 -7.25 10.86 10.82
N LEU A 96 -7.98 11.59 9.98
CA LEU A 96 -9.34 12.04 10.27
C LEU A 96 -10.36 10.89 10.25
N VAL A 97 -10.19 9.93 9.33
CA VAL A 97 -11.11 8.80 9.16
C VAL A 97 -10.96 7.79 10.28
N CYS A 98 -9.73 7.48 10.70
CA CYS A 98 -9.46 6.59 11.82
C CYS A 98 -10.07 7.11 13.12
N ASP A 99 -9.98 8.42 13.36
CA ASP A 99 -10.46 9.04 14.59
C ASP A 99 -11.99 9.08 14.68
N ARG A 100 -12.69 9.18 13.54
CA ARG A 100 -14.17 9.20 13.49
C ARG A 100 -14.84 7.85 13.37
N ILE A 101 -14.30 6.95 12.54
CA ILE A 101 -15.01 5.73 12.06
C ILE A 101 -14.37 4.45 12.62
N GLY A 102 -13.21 4.58 13.27
CA GLY A 102 -12.47 3.45 13.84
C GLY A 102 -11.65 2.65 12.81
N ARG A 103 -10.67 1.90 13.31
CA ARG A 103 -9.64 1.23 12.50
C ARG A 103 -10.21 0.23 11.50
N ILE A 104 -11.19 -0.59 11.89
CA ILE A 104 -11.73 -1.66 11.02
C ILE A 104 -12.45 -1.09 9.79
N MET A 105 -13.25 -0.02 9.97
CA MET A 105 -13.96 0.60 8.85
C MET A 105 -13.01 1.41 7.97
N ALA A 106 -11.99 2.04 8.56
CA ALA A 106 -10.91 2.67 7.80
C ALA A 106 -10.16 1.64 6.91
N THR A 107 -9.90 0.42 7.41
CA THR A 107 -9.33 -0.67 6.60
C THR A 107 -10.22 -1.08 5.43
N ARG A 108 -11.54 -1.05 5.58
CA ARG A 108 -12.43 -1.36 4.46
C ARG A 108 -12.43 -0.25 3.42
N PHE A 109 -12.49 1.00 3.88
CA PHE A 109 -12.47 2.17 3.01
C PHE A 109 -11.18 2.25 2.17
N LEU A 110 -10.03 2.00 2.78
CA LEU A 110 -8.75 2.01 2.07
C LEU A 110 -8.68 0.92 0.99
N CYS A 111 -9.19 -0.30 1.28
CA CYS A 111 -9.21 -1.39 0.31
C CYS A 111 -10.10 -1.05 -0.89
N VAL A 112 -11.26 -0.42 -0.66
CA VAL A 112 -12.15 0.01 -1.75
C VAL A 112 -11.47 1.05 -2.64
N LEU A 113 -10.85 2.08 -2.04
CA LEU A 113 -10.13 3.09 -2.81
C LEU A 113 -8.98 2.49 -3.63
N TRP A 114 -8.26 1.53 -3.04
CA TRP A 114 -7.18 0.85 -3.75
C TRP A 114 -7.70 0.03 -4.94
N VAL A 115 -8.76 -0.75 -4.75
CA VAL A 115 -9.39 -1.52 -5.84
C VAL A 115 -9.87 -0.60 -6.96
N VAL A 116 -10.52 0.53 -6.63
CA VAL A 116 -10.96 1.52 -7.62
C VAL A 116 -9.77 2.11 -8.39
N GLY A 117 -8.69 2.46 -7.71
CA GLY A 117 -7.48 2.97 -8.36
C GLY A 117 -6.85 1.96 -9.34
N ILE A 118 -6.80 0.69 -8.95
CA ILE A 118 -6.27 -0.39 -9.81
C ILE A 118 -7.18 -0.66 -11.01
N ILE A 119 -8.50 -0.59 -10.86
CA ILE A 119 -9.44 -0.70 -12.00
C ILE A 119 -9.20 0.42 -13.01
N ILE A 120 -9.06 1.67 -12.55
CA ILE A 120 -8.78 2.82 -13.42
C ILE A 120 -7.43 2.65 -14.12
N PHE A 121 -6.41 2.18 -13.40
CA PHE A 121 -5.10 1.88 -13.99
C PHE A 121 -5.20 0.81 -15.09
N MET A 122 -5.94 -0.27 -14.86
CA MET A 122 -6.13 -1.33 -15.86
C MET A 122 -6.86 -0.83 -17.11
N ILE A 123 -7.95 -0.07 -16.94
CA ILE A 123 -8.70 0.51 -18.07
C ILE A 123 -7.83 1.49 -18.86
N GLY A 124 -7.05 2.32 -18.17
CA GLY A 124 -6.07 3.22 -18.80
C GLY A 124 -5.00 2.46 -19.58
N GLY A 125 -4.55 1.32 -19.04
CA GLY A 125 -3.62 0.40 -19.68
C GLY A 125 -4.15 -0.19 -20.99
N VAL A 126 -5.42 -0.62 -21.03
CA VAL A 126 -6.05 -1.18 -22.25
C VAL A 126 -6.29 -0.13 -23.32
N ASN A 127 -6.66 1.09 -22.92
CA ASN A 127 -6.96 2.17 -23.87
C ASN A 127 -5.72 2.99 -24.28
N GLY A 128 -4.53 2.66 -23.79
CA GLY A 128 -3.29 3.42 -24.06
C GLY A 128 -3.29 4.84 -23.49
N ASN A 129 -4.14 5.14 -22.51
CA ASN A 129 -4.29 6.49 -21.96
C ASN A 129 -3.40 6.68 -20.73
N LEU A 130 -2.25 7.35 -20.92
CA LEU A 130 -1.31 7.69 -19.86
C LEU A 130 -1.93 8.52 -18.73
N GLY A 131 -2.90 9.40 -19.04
CA GLY A 131 -3.60 10.20 -18.05
C GLY A 131 -4.45 9.34 -17.09
N ALA A 132 -5.13 8.34 -17.63
CA ALA A 132 -5.89 7.38 -16.83
C ALA A 132 -4.97 6.50 -15.96
N ILE A 133 -3.79 6.12 -16.49
CA ILE A 133 -2.76 5.42 -15.73
C ILE A 133 -2.26 6.27 -14.55
N TYR A 134 -1.96 7.55 -14.76
CA TYR A 134 -1.54 8.46 -13.69
C TYR A 134 -2.63 8.70 -12.65
N ALA A 135 -3.87 8.92 -13.09
CA ALA A 135 -5.01 9.13 -12.20
C ALA A 135 -5.31 7.88 -11.36
N GLY A 136 -5.29 6.69 -11.97
CA GLY A 136 -5.47 5.42 -11.26
C GLY A 136 -4.39 5.19 -10.20
N ARG A 137 -3.14 5.56 -10.50
CA ARG A 137 -2.02 5.50 -9.55
C ARG A 137 -2.18 6.45 -8.39
N PHE A 138 -2.62 7.68 -8.64
CA PHE A 138 -2.90 8.64 -7.58
C PHE A 138 -4.00 8.13 -6.64
N ILE A 139 -5.10 7.61 -7.20
CA ILE A 139 -6.23 7.07 -6.42
C ILE A 139 -5.83 5.81 -5.64
N ALA A 140 -5.07 4.91 -6.27
CA ALA A 140 -4.50 3.75 -5.57
C ALA A 140 -3.59 4.20 -4.42
N GLY A 141 -2.77 5.23 -4.63
CA GLY A 141 -1.95 5.87 -3.61
C GLY A 141 -2.77 6.42 -2.43
N LEU A 142 -3.92 7.04 -2.68
CA LEU A 142 -4.84 7.51 -1.62
C LEU A 142 -5.34 6.36 -0.75
N GLY A 143 -5.55 5.16 -1.30
CA GLY A 143 -5.91 3.96 -0.55
C GLY A 143 -4.71 3.42 0.24
N VAL A 144 -3.61 3.12 -0.44
CA VAL A 144 -2.41 2.52 0.16
C VAL A 144 -1.79 3.40 1.24
N GLY A 145 -1.82 4.72 1.07
CA GLY A 145 -1.31 5.70 2.04
C GLY A 145 -1.98 5.65 3.41
N GLN A 146 -3.16 5.04 3.53
CA GLN A 146 -3.86 4.89 4.80
C GLN A 146 -3.33 3.70 5.62
N THR A 147 -2.70 2.73 4.97
CA THR A 147 -2.22 1.49 5.63
C THR A 147 -1.25 1.73 6.79
N PRO A 148 -0.29 2.69 6.75
CA PRO A 148 0.60 2.97 7.88
C PRO A 148 -0.08 3.68 9.06
N VAL A 149 -1.24 4.30 8.84
CA VAL A 149 -1.98 5.07 9.86
C VAL A 149 -3.01 4.19 10.57
N VAL A 150 -3.62 3.24 9.84
CA VAL A 150 -4.64 2.33 10.37
C VAL A 150 -4.02 1.13 11.11
N GLY A 151 -2.87 0.65 10.62
CA GLY A 151 -2.13 -0.50 11.12
C GLY A 151 -1.63 -0.39 12.56
#